data_AF-A0A349E3F4-F1
#
_entry.id   AF-A0A349E3F4-F1
#
_cell.length_a   1.000
_cell.length_b   1.000
_cell.length_c   1.000
_cell.angle_alpha   90.00
_cell.angle_beta   90.00
_cell.angle_gamma   90.00
#
_symmetry.space_group_name_H-M   'P 1'
#
loop_
_entity.id
_entity.type
_entity.pdbx_description
1 polymer ?
#
loop_
_entity_poly.entity_id
_entity_poly.type
_entity_poly.pdbx_seq_one_letter_code
_entity_poly.pdbx_strand_id
1 'polypeptide(L)'
;MKRIIILLGVFYFSYTHFAIACVNTYTVNLRGQANSMYLGLPIFYRAFDLEFSRDYLKRFDLSQRENISYKYLSDATVHLTRLGKYTQALDLLQWLNHKYPNKYKIVANLGTLYEINGQLDSAYLYIQKGMQLNAKSHYGSEWVHLSILKAKKAMKANSSWILYNNVLNMTHLRDTIAATDYDKLNIALTRIQHIVYQMEERIPFSKTPDVIVANVMREVGDLLALHASIGDAHLAYQIAQYYDPADQLRLQKRLMRLKPLLKKYDADIPSLATHFPDEQHFFKLDRQALPAITTLQKVRKIWDANIGVVLFFLIIAGIAGVYFLFFRNRNKEKIEKL
;
A
#
# COMPACT_ATOMS: atom_id res chain seq x y z
N MET A 1 -51.28 11.58 16.61
CA MET A 1 -50.03 12.32 16.33
C MET A 1 -49.00 12.25 17.47
N LYS A 2 -49.35 12.56 18.73
CA LYS A 2 -48.38 12.50 19.87
C LYS A 2 -47.66 11.13 20.04
N ARG A 3 -48.34 10.00 19.80
CA ARG A 3 -47.74 8.66 19.91
C ARG A 3 -46.74 8.31 18.79
N ILE A 4 -46.90 8.90 17.60
CA ILE A 4 -45.99 8.68 16.45
C ILE A 4 -44.70 9.49 16.63
N ILE A 5 -44.80 10.70 17.20
CA ILE A 5 -43.63 11.55 17.49
C ILE A 5 -42.75 10.93 18.58
N ILE A 6 -43.34 10.28 19.59
CA ILE A 6 -42.59 9.57 20.64
C ILE A 6 -41.85 8.35 20.05
N LEU A 7 -42.50 7.58 19.16
CA LEU A 7 -41.87 6.43 18.48
C LEU A 7 -40.72 6.84 17.55
N LEU A 8 -40.84 7.95 16.82
CA LEU A 8 -39.75 8.48 15.99
C LEU A 8 -38.60 9.05 16.83
N GLY A 9 -38.88 9.66 17.98
CA GLY A 9 -37.85 10.13 18.92
C GLY A 9 -37.03 9.00 19.53
N VAL A 10 -37.67 7.88 19.88
CA VAL A 10 -36.97 6.68 20.40
C VAL A 10 -36.10 6.01 19.33
N PHE A 11 -36.53 6.00 18.07
CA PHE A 11 -35.73 5.48 16.95
C PHE A 11 -34.55 6.39 16.58
N TYR A 12 -34.68 7.70 16.79
CA TYR A 12 -33.58 8.64 16.54
C TYR A 12 -32.49 8.57 17.63
N PHE A 13 -32.87 8.33 18.89
CA PHE A 13 -31.92 8.15 19.98
C PHE A 13 -31.21 6.79 19.96
N SER A 14 -31.85 5.71 19.47
CA SER A 14 -31.20 4.40 19.38
C SER A 14 -30.20 4.27 18.21
N TYR A 15 -30.25 5.17 17.22
CA TYR A 15 -29.34 5.12 16.06
C TYR A 15 -28.02 5.89 16.25
N THR A 16 -27.87 6.67 17.31
CA THR A 16 -26.70 7.55 17.49
C THR A 16 -25.67 7.02 18.51
N HIS A 17 -25.89 5.83 19.06
CA HIS A 17 -24.99 5.26 20.06
C HIS A 17 -24.14 4.14 19.45
N PHE A 18 -23.36 4.46 18.41
CA PHE A 18 -22.10 3.75 18.20
C PHE A 18 -21.18 4.16 19.34
N ALA A 19 -21.30 3.48 20.47
CA ALA A 19 -20.29 3.52 21.51
C ALA A 19 -19.00 2.98 20.88
N ILE A 20 -18.12 3.88 20.45
CA ILE A 20 -16.70 3.56 20.29
C ILE A 20 -16.27 3.19 21.70
N ALA A 21 -16.32 1.90 22.03
CA ALA A 21 -15.80 1.42 23.29
C ALA A 21 -14.31 1.76 23.28
N CYS A 22 -13.93 2.82 24.01
CA CYS A 22 -12.55 3.13 24.32
C CYS A 22 -12.05 2.04 25.27
N VAL A 23 -11.82 0.85 24.74
CA VAL A 23 -11.26 -0.27 25.49
C VAL A 23 -9.80 0.07 25.71
N ASN A 24 -9.49 0.51 26.93
CA ASN A 24 -8.11 0.75 27.34
C ASN A 24 -7.49 -0.60 27.71
N THR A 25 -6.53 -1.07 26.91
CA THR A 25 -5.71 -2.24 27.23
C THR A 25 -4.37 -1.78 27.80
N TYR A 26 -3.79 -2.60 28.68
CA TYR A 26 -2.44 -2.39 29.19
C TYR A 26 -1.54 -3.47 28.61
N THR A 27 -0.33 -3.08 28.21
CA THR A 27 0.75 -3.99 27.83
C THR A 27 1.86 -3.90 28.87
N VAL A 28 2.77 -4.88 28.91
CA VAL A 28 3.90 -4.89 29.84
C VAL A 28 5.22 -5.05 29.09
N ASN A 29 6.25 -4.32 29.49
CA ASN A 29 7.58 -4.43 28.90
C ASN A 29 8.49 -5.40 29.70
N LEU A 30 9.74 -5.59 29.25
CA LEU A 30 10.73 -6.51 29.86
C LEU A 30 11.01 -6.24 31.34
N ARG A 31 10.71 -5.03 31.83
CA ARG A 31 10.90 -4.60 33.21
C ARG A 31 9.64 -4.79 34.06
N GLY A 32 8.54 -5.23 33.47
CA GLY A 32 7.23 -5.32 34.12
C GLY A 32 6.51 -3.98 34.28
N GLN A 33 6.93 -2.95 33.53
CA GLN A 33 6.22 -1.67 33.54
C GLN A 33 5.02 -1.75 32.59
N ALA A 34 3.86 -1.34 33.07
CA ALA A 34 2.64 -1.27 32.27
C ALA A 34 2.68 -0.05 31.31
N ASN A 35 2.13 -0.22 30.11
CA ASN A 35 2.02 0.80 29.09
C ASN A 35 0.61 0.80 28.49
N SER A 36 -0.06 1.96 28.52
CA SER A 36 -1.42 2.18 28.00
C SER A 36 -1.47 3.06 26.75
N MET A 37 -0.32 3.53 26.25
CA MET A 37 -0.22 4.43 25.09
C MET A 37 0.08 3.69 23.78
N TYR A 38 0.34 2.39 23.85
CA TYR A 38 0.69 1.57 22.70
C TYR A 38 -0.51 0.77 22.18
N LEU A 39 -0.81 0.89 20.88
CA LEU A 39 -1.98 0.30 20.23
C LEU A 39 -1.75 -1.12 19.67
N GLY A 40 -0.60 -1.74 19.96
CA GLY A 40 -0.24 -3.04 19.43
C GLY A 40 0.31 -3.01 18.00
N LEU A 41 0.70 -4.17 17.49
CA LEU A 41 1.09 -4.33 16.08
C LEU A 41 -0.16 -4.42 15.17
N PRO A 42 -0.09 -3.86 13.96
CA PRO A 42 -1.17 -3.99 12.96
C PRO A 42 -1.20 -5.41 12.38
N ILE A 43 -2.09 -5.61 11.40
CA ILE A 43 -2.09 -6.82 10.58
C ILE A 43 -1.15 -6.60 9.40
N PHE A 44 -0.13 -7.43 9.31
CA PHE A 44 0.83 -7.46 8.19
C PHE A 44 0.36 -8.48 7.14
N TYR A 45 -0.43 -8.01 6.18
CA TYR A 45 -0.84 -8.84 5.05
C TYR A 45 0.35 -9.22 4.18
N ARG A 46 0.42 -10.47 3.73
CA ARG A 46 1.55 -11.00 2.93
C ARG A 46 1.28 -10.98 1.43
N ALA A 47 0.05 -10.69 1.05
CA ALA A 47 -0.40 -10.68 -0.34
C ALA A 47 -1.28 -9.47 -0.63
N PHE A 48 -1.39 -9.15 -1.92
CA PHE A 48 -2.29 -8.11 -2.42
C PHE A 48 -3.61 -8.70 -2.90
N ASP A 49 -4.64 -7.86 -2.94
CA ASP A 49 -5.82 -8.10 -3.77
C ASP A 49 -5.46 -7.97 -5.26
N LEU A 50 -5.07 -9.10 -5.85
CA LEU A 50 -4.69 -9.18 -7.26
C LEU A 50 -5.91 -9.03 -8.19
N GLU A 51 -7.09 -9.44 -7.76
CA GLU A 51 -8.32 -9.29 -8.55
C GLU A 51 -8.64 -7.81 -8.71
N PHE A 52 -8.64 -7.05 -7.61
CA PHE A 52 -8.81 -5.60 -7.63
C PHE A 52 -7.79 -4.92 -8.55
N SER A 53 -6.52 -5.36 -8.50
CA SER A 53 -5.48 -4.80 -9.36
C SER A 53 -5.72 -5.09 -10.85
N ARG A 54 -6.24 -6.26 -11.21
CA ARG A 54 -6.64 -6.57 -12.59
C ARG A 54 -7.83 -5.71 -13.02
N ASP A 55 -8.84 -5.58 -12.17
CA ASP A 55 -10.05 -4.82 -12.47
C ASP A 55 -9.77 -3.32 -12.61
N TYR A 56 -8.87 -2.77 -11.78
CA TYR A 56 -8.40 -1.39 -11.94
C TYR A 56 -7.82 -1.17 -13.33
N LEU A 57 -6.94 -2.07 -13.80
CA LEU A 57 -6.24 -1.91 -15.07
C LEU A 57 -7.14 -2.09 -16.30
N LYS A 58 -8.17 -2.96 -16.24
CA LYS A 58 -9.15 -3.14 -17.34
C LYS A 58 -9.88 -1.85 -17.72
N ARG A 59 -9.87 -0.84 -16.86
CA ARG A 59 -10.53 0.46 -17.09
C ARG A 59 -9.75 1.38 -18.03
N PHE A 60 -8.50 1.05 -18.33
CA PHE A 60 -7.61 1.91 -19.10
C PHE A 60 -7.01 1.16 -20.28
N ASP A 61 -7.03 1.78 -21.47
CA ASP A 61 -6.13 1.41 -22.55
C ASP A 61 -4.82 2.18 -22.36
N LEU A 62 -3.81 1.50 -21.79
CA LEU A 62 -2.51 2.11 -21.51
C LEU A 62 -1.72 2.48 -22.78
N SER A 63 -2.13 2.01 -23.96
CA SER A 63 -1.55 2.48 -25.24
C SER A 63 -1.93 3.93 -25.54
N GLN A 64 -3.04 4.41 -24.96
CA GLN A 64 -3.56 5.77 -25.07
C GLN A 64 -3.20 6.62 -23.84
N ARG A 65 -2.06 6.34 -23.19
CA ARG A 65 -1.62 6.98 -21.94
C ARG A 65 -1.62 8.52 -22.00
N GLU A 66 -1.41 9.13 -23.16
CA GLU A 66 -1.44 10.58 -23.32
C GLU A 66 -2.82 11.18 -22.99
N ASN A 67 -3.89 10.40 -23.13
CA ASN A 67 -5.27 10.79 -22.87
C ASN A 67 -5.75 10.45 -21.45
N ILE A 68 -4.87 9.89 -20.60
CA ILE A 68 -5.19 9.45 -19.25
C ILE A 68 -4.53 10.42 -18.26
N SER A 69 -5.27 10.82 -17.22
CA SER A 69 -4.72 11.61 -16.12
C SER A 69 -3.48 10.94 -15.52
N TYR A 70 -2.41 11.71 -15.34
CA TYR A 70 -1.16 11.21 -14.74
C TYR A 70 -1.38 10.59 -13.35
N LYS A 71 -2.42 11.02 -12.61
CA LYS A 71 -2.78 10.44 -11.32
C LYS A 71 -3.23 8.99 -11.48
N TYR A 72 -4.12 8.72 -12.44
CA TYR A 72 -4.59 7.36 -12.72
C TYR A 72 -3.51 6.50 -13.34
N LEU A 73 -2.60 7.06 -14.15
CA LEU A 73 -1.44 6.32 -14.63
C LEU A 73 -0.47 5.97 -13.48
N SER A 74 -0.24 6.89 -12.54
CA SER A 74 0.57 6.64 -11.34
C SER A 74 -0.05 5.59 -10.42
N ASP A 75 -1.37 5.52 -10.33
CA ASP A 75 -2.06 4.45 -9.60
C ASP A 75 -1.99 3.12 -10.39
N ALA A 76 -2.17 3.17 -11.72
CA ALA A 76 -2.03 2.01 -12.59
C ALA A 76 -0.64 1.36 -12.45
N THR A 77 0.43 2.14 -12.26
CA THR A 77 1.78 1.58 -12.05
C THR A 77 1.89 0.80 -10.74
N VAL A 78 1.18 1.22 -9.68
CA VAL A 78 1.10 0.45 -8.43
C VAL A 78 0.42 -0.90 -8.69
N HIS A 79 -0.70 -0.91 -9.42
CA HIS A 79 -1.41 -2.15 -9.76
C HIS A 79 -0.61 -3.07 -10.68
N LEU A 80 0.10 -2.52 -11.67
CA LEU A 80 1.03 -3.28 -12.49
C LEU A 80 2.13 -3.91 -11.63
N THR A 81 2.69 -3.16 -10.68
CA THR A 81 3.72 -3.64 -9.74
C THR A 81 3.19 -4.78 -8.86
N ARG A 82 1.99 -4.65 -8.28
CA ARG A 82 1.33 -5.72 -7.50
C ARG A 82 1.13 -7.01 -8.31
N LEU A 83 0.88 -6.88 -9.61
CA LEU A 83 0.72 -8.00 -10.53
C LEU A 83 2.05 -8.57 -11.07
N GLY A 84 3.19 -8.08 -10.59
CA GLY A 84 4.51 -8.52 -11.06
C GLY A 84 4.90 -8.01 -12.45
N LYS A 85 4.14 -7.08 -13.04
CA LYS A 85 4.41 -6.50 -14.36
C LYS A 85 5.43 -5.36 -14.28
N TYR A 86 6.60 -5.65 -13.72
CA TYR A 86 7.56 -4.62 -13.32
C TYR A 86 8.13 -3.81 -14.48
N THR A 87 8.42 -4.45 -15.62
CA THR A 87 8.93 -3.74 -16.82
C THR A 87 7.90 -2.71 -17.32
N GLN A 88 6.64 -3.13 -17.49
CA GLN A 88 5.58 -2.23 -17.94
C GLN A 88 5.33 -1.08 -16.95
N ALA A 89 5.38 -1.37 -15.64
CA ALA A 89 5.28 -0.35 -14.61
C ALA A 89 6.43 0.65 -14.67
N LEU A 90 7.66 0.19 -14.96
CA LEU A 90 8.86 1.01 -14.96
C LEU A 90 8.87 1.95 -16.14
N ASP A 91 8.57 1.43 -17.33
CA ASP A 91 8.48 2.23 -18.55
C ASP A 91 7.45 3.37 -18.39
N LEU A 92 6.28 3.05 -17.81
CA LEU A 92 5.24 4.04 -17.57
C LEU A 92 5.64 5.07 -16.50
N LEU A 93 6.30 4.66 -15.41
CA LEU A 93 6.78 5.58 -14.38
C LEU A 93 7.94 6.46 -14.86
N GLN A 94 8.85 5.94 -15.69
CA GLN A 94 9.91 6.72 -16.31
C GLN A 94 9.33 7.79 -17.24
N TRP A 95 8.37 7.41 -18.08
CA TRP A 95 7.63 8.36 -18.94
C TRP A 95 6.91 9.42 -18.10
N LEU A 96 6.20 9.01 -17.04
CA LEU A 96 5.52 9.93 -16.12
C LEU A 96 6.51 10.87 -15.43
N ASN A 97 7.65 10.37 -14.97
CA ASN A 97 8.67 11.17 -14.29
C ASN A 97 9.36 12.14 -15.25
N HIS A 98 9.53 11.79 -16.53
CA HIS A 98 10.02 12.73 -17.53
C HIS A 98 9.06 13.92 -17.70
N LYS A 99 7.74 13.65 -17.76
CA LYS A 99 6.70 14.68 -17.93
C LYS A 99 6.39 15.46 -16.64
N TYR A 100 6.56 14.82 -15.48
CA TYR A 100 6.17 15.34 -14.17
C TYR A 100 7.25 15.10 -13.09
N PRO A 101 8.49 15.61 -13.28
CA PRO A 101 9.66 15.18 -12.52
C PRO A 101 9.65 15.46 -11.01
N ASN A 102 8.77 16.34 -10.54
CA ASN A 102 8.70 16.76 -9.13
C ASN A 102 7.36 16.40 -8.48
N LYS A 103 6.59 15.49 -9.08
CA LYS A 103 5.38 14.95 -8.44
C LYS A 103 5.79 13.84 -7.48
N TYR A 104 5.69 14.11 -6.18
CA TYR A 104 6.05 13.20 -5.09
C TYR A 104 5.62 11.75 -5.36
N LYS A 105 4.33 11.48 -5.65
CA LYS A 105 3.82 10.11 -5.87
C LYS A 105 4.53 9.37 -7.02
N ILE A 106 4.84 10.08 -8.11
CA ILE A 106 5.55 9.49 -9.26
C ILE A 106 6.99 9.18 -8.86
N VAL A 107 7.66 10.11 -8.19
CA VAL A 107 9.05 9.96 -7.73
C VAL A 107 9.19 8.82 -6.73
N ALA A 108 8.30 8.76 -5.73
CA ALA A 108 8.28 7.71 -4.71
C ALA A 108 8.01 6.32 -5.34
N ASN A 109 6.96 6.20 -6.17
CA ASN A 109 6.65 4.95 -6.86
C ASN A 109 7.79 4.48 -7.77
N LEU A 110 8.47 5.41 -8.46
CA LEU A 110 9.62 5.10 -9.30
C LEU A 110 10.82 4.60 -8.46
N GLY A 111 11.09 5.21 -7.30
CA GLY A 111 12.11 4.73 -6.37
C GLY A 111 11.83 3.31 -5.86
N THR A 112 10.59 3.05 -5.44
CA THR A 112 10.15 1.70 -5.01
C THR A 112 10.29 0.69 -6.13
N LEU A 113 9.91 1.04 -7.36
CA LEU A 113 10.00 0.10 -8.48
C LEU A 113 11.45 -0.18 -8.91
N TYR A 114 12.33 0.82 -8.85
CA TYR A 114 13.76 0.59 -9.02
C TYR A 114 14.31 -0.37 -7.97
N GLU A 115 13.85 -0.27 -6.71
CA GLU A 115 14.25 -1.22 -5.67
C GLU A 115 13.81 -2.64 -6.02
N ILE A 116 12.53 -2.81 -6.38
CA ILE A 116 11.96 -4.12 -6.74
C ILE A 116 12.73 -4.73 -7.90
N ASN A 117 13.17 -3.91 -8.86
CA ASN A 117 13.99 -4.33 -10.00
C ASN A 117 15.50 -4.47 -9.70
N GLY A 118 15.92 -4.36 -8.45
CA GLY A 118 17.32 -4.54 -8.02
C GLY A 118 18.27 -3.38 -8.37
N GLN A 119 17.73 -2.25 -8.84
CA GLN A 119 18.49 -1.06 -9.25
C GLN A 119 18.68 -0.13 -8.04
N LEU A 120 19.47 -0.59 -7.07
CA LEU A 120 19.56 0.02 -5.73
C LEU A 120 20.04 1.47 -5.72
N ASP A 121 20.92 1.86 -6.64
CA ASP A 121 21.41 3.25 -6.72
C ASP A 121 20.32 4.21 -7.21
N SER A 122 19.59 3.82 -8.27
CA SER A 122 18.43 4.56 -8.74
C SER A 122 17.34 4.61 -7.66
N ALA A 123 17.05 3.49 -7.01
CA ALA A 123 16.09 3.44 -5.91
C ALA A 123 16.46 4.45 -4.81
N TYR A 124 17.71 4.45 -4.35
CA TYR A 124 18.18 5.36 -3.32
C TYR A 124 18.03 6.83 -3.75
N LEU A 125 18.45 7.17 -4.97
CA LEU A 125 18.32 8.52 -5.52
C LEU A 125 16.86 9.00 -5.51
N TYR A 126 15.94 8.18 -6.01
CA TYR A 126 14.54 8.57 -6.15
C TYR A 126 13.78 8.59 -4.82
N ILE A 127 14.04 7.67 -3.90
CA ILE A 127 13.46 7.73 -2.54
C ILE A 127 13.99 8.96 -1.80
N GLN A 128 15.29 9.25 -1.87
CA GLN A 128 15.86 10.47 -1.27
C GLN A 128 15.23 11.73 -1.87
N LYS A 129 15.02 11.78 -3.19
CA LYS A 129 14.29 12.87 -3.85
C LYS A 129 12.84 12.96 -3.37
N GLY A 130 12.15 11.82 -3.19
CA GLY A 130 10.79 11.75 -2.66
C GLY A 130 10.69 12.41 -1.28
N MET A 131 11.63 12.10 -0.38
CA MET A 131 11.74 12.73 0.94
C MET A 131 11.95 14.24 0.87
N GLN A 132 12.74 14.73 -0.08
CA GLN A 132 12.94 16.18 -0.27
C GLN A 132 11.66 16.87 -0.77
N LEU A 133 10.91 16.21 -1.66
CA LEU A 133 9.65 16.74 -2.20
C LEU A 133 8.51 16.73 -1.17
N ASN A 134 8.50 15.75 -0.25
CA ASN A 134 7.50 15.66 0.80
C ASN A 134 8.06 14.95 2.05
N ALA A 135 8.70 15.70 2.94
CA ALA A 135 9.31 15.13 4.15
C ALA A 135 8.28 14.54 5.14
N LYS A 136 6.99 14.86 4.99
CA LYS A 136 5.90 14.37 5.85
C LYS A 136 5.17 13.17 5.25
N SER A 137 5.54 12.70 4.06
CA SER A 137 4.93 11.51 3.48
C SER A 137 5.12 10.31 4.38
N HIS A 138 4.12 9.41 4.39
CA HIS A 138 4.17 8.19 5.21
C HIS A 138 4.50 8.52 6.68
N TYR A 139 3.92 9.61 7.21
CA TYR A 139 4.18 10.12 8.57
C TYR A 139 5.65 10.49 8.85
N GLY A 140 6.45 10.73 7.81
CA GLY A 140 7.89 10.99 7.95
C GLY A 140 8.73 9.73 8.16
N SER A 141 8.23 8.56 7.77
CA SER A 141 8.88 7.25 7.98
C SER A 141 9.83 6.81 6.85
N GLU A 142 9.94 7.57 5.75
CA GLU A 142 10.76 7.24 4.58
C GLU A 142 12.26 6.97 4.88
N TRP A 143 12.78 7.46 6.01
CA TRP A 143 14.14 7.14 6.47
C TRP A 143 14.37 5.63 6.66
N VAL A 144 13.32 4.86 6.99
CA VAL A 144 13.36 3.39 7.11
C VAL A 144 13.67 2.77 5.74
N HIS A 145 13.04 3.28 4.68
CA HIS A 145 13.23 2.79 3.31
C HIS A 145 14.67 3.01 2.85
N LEU A 146 15.22 4.20 3.08
CA LEU A 146 16.64 4.48 2.80
C LEU A 146 17.59 3.58 3.60
N SER A 147 17.26 3.27 4.86
CA SER A 147 18.07 2.39 5.70
C SER A 147 18.11 0.97 5.15
N ILE A 148 16.95 0.46 4.70
CA ILE A 148 16.86 -0.83 4.02
C ILE A 148 17.66 -0.85 2.71
N LEU A 149 17.58 0.21 1.89
CA LEU A 149 18.36 0.31 0.66
C LEU A 149 19.87 0.30 0.93
N LYS A 150 20.33 0.99 1.98
CA LYS A 150 21.73 0.95 2.42
C LYS A 150 22.14 -0.46 2.84
N ALA A 151 21.31 -1.15 3.62
CA ALA A 151 21.55 -2.54 4.01
C ALA A 151 21.61 -3.48 2.80
N LYS A 152 20.69 -3.35 1.84
CA LYS A 152 20.72 -4.10 0.57
C LYS A 152 22.02 -3.89 -0.20
N LYS A 153 22.49 -2.64 -0.30
CA LYS A 153 23.77 -2.31 -0.94
C LYS A 153 24.95 -2.93 -0.19
N ALA A 154 24.97 -2.85 1.13
CA ALA A 154 26.02 -3.46 1.96
C ALA A 154 26.04 -4.99 1.83
N MET A 155 24.86 -5.63 1.82
CA MET A 155 24.74 -7.08 1.61
C MET A 155 25.16 -7.54 0.22
N LYS A 156 24.92 -6.72 -0.81
CA LYS A 156 25.41 -7.01 -2.17
C LYS A 156 26.95 -7.03 -2.22
N ALA A 157 27.61 -6.19 -1.44
CA ALA A 157 29.07 -6.17 -1.33
C ALA A 157 29.61 -7.25 -0.38
N ASN A 158 28.90 -7.56 0.69
CA ASN A 158 29.26 -8.58 1.67
C ASN A 158 27.98 -9.25 2.22
N SER A 159 27.70 -10.48 1.79
CA SER A 159 26.49 -11.21 2.17
C SER A 159 26.39 -11.46 3.69
N SER A 160 27.51 -11.56 4.40
CA SER A 160 27.55 -11.74 5.87
C SER A 160 27.35 -10.44 6.66
N TRP A 161 27.24 -9.28 6.00
CA TRP A 161 27.07 -7.97 6.66
C TRP A 161 25.91 -7.98 7.67
N ILE A 162 24.80 -8.63 7.30
CA ILE A 162 23.57 -8.67 8.11
C ILE A 162 23.69 -9.44 9.43
N LEU A 163 24.71 -10.30 9.56
CA LEU A 163 24.95 -11.08 10.78
C LEU A 163 25.56 -10.22 11.90
N TYR A 164 26.23 -9.13 11.52
CA TYR A 164 26.97 -8.26 12.43
C TYR A 164 26.43 -6.83 12.49
N ASN A 165 25.42 -6.51 11.67
CA ASN A 165 24.86 -5.17 11.57
C ASN A 165 23.33 -5.17 11.70
N ASN A 166 22.84 -4.04 12.16
CA ASN A 166 21.41 -3.73 12.24
C ASN A 166 21.02 -2.90 11.02
N VAL A 167 19.88 -3.19 10.41
CA VAL A 167 19.41 -2.47 9.21
C VAL A 167 19.08 -1.03 9.54
N LEU A 168 18.41 -0.80 10.67
CA LEU A 168 17.97 0.53 11.11
C LEU A 168 18.98 1.19 12.05
N ASN A 169 19.84 0.40 12.69
CA ASN A 169 20.86 0.85 13.64
C ASN A 169 20.27 1.74 14.76
N MET A 170 19.15 1.33 15.36
CA MET A 170 18.46 2.09 16.40
C MET A 170 19.04 1.87 17.80
N THR A 171 20.36 1.68 17.92
CA THR A 171 21.04 1.38 19.19
C THR A 171 20.85 2.48 20.23
N HIS A 172 20.81 3.75 19.82
CA HIS A 172 20.53 4.90 20.68
C HIS A 172 19.12 4.88 21.31
N LEU A 173 18.18 4.10 20.76
CA LEU A 173 16.87 3.88 21.37
C LEU A 173 16.83 2.61 22.23
N ARG A 174 17.95 1.90 22.38
CA ARG A 174 18.03 0.72 23.26
C ARG A 174 18.43 1.08 24.69
N ASP A 175 18.74 2.34 24.95
CA ASP A 175 18.96 2.80 26.31
C ASP A 175 17.67 2.70 27.12
N THR A 176 17.81 2.47 28.41
CA THR A 176 16.64 2.40 29.29
C THR A 176 16.04 3.79 29.41
N ILE A 177 14.84 3.97 28.87
CA ILE A 177 14.05 5.17 29.05
C ILE A 177 13.28 5.01 30.37
N ALA A 178 13.44 5.97 31.28
CA ALA A 178 12.65 6.00 32.50
C ALA A 178 11.16 6.12 32.14
N ALA A 179 10.29 5.39 32.83
CA ALA A 179 8.84 5.43 32.53
C ALA A 179 8.23 6.83 32.72
N THR A 180 8.89 7.70 33.49
CA THR A 180 8.54 9.09 33.73
C THR A 180 9.03 10.04 32.63
N ASP A 181 9.92 9.60 31.74
CA ASP A 181 10.43 10.39 30.62
C ASP A 181 9.53 10.18 29.40
N TYR A 182 8.33 10.76 29.48
CA TYR A 182 7.27 10.61 28.49
C TYR A 182 7.69 11.06 27.09
N ASP A 183 8.51 12.11 26.98
CA ASP A 183 8.97 12.62 25.69
C ASP A 183 9.87 11.61 24.98
N LYS A 184 10.86 11.04 25.68
CA LYS A 184 11.70 9.99 25.09
C LYS A 184 10.92 8.73 24.77
N LEU A 185 9.96 8.35 25.62
CA LEU A 185 9.11 7.19 25.35
C LEU A 185 8.26 7.42 24.10
N ASN A 186 7.63 8.59 23.97
CA ASN A 186 6.86 8.95 22.79
C ASN A 186 7.72 8.93 21.53
N ILE A 187 8.95 9.46 21.58
CA ILE A 187 9.89 9.37 20.45
C ILE A 187 10.15 7.91 20.07
N ALA A 188 10.42 7.03 21.03
CA ALA A 188 10.64 5.61 20.76
C ALA A 188 9.41 4.93 20.13
N LEU A 189 8.21 5.19 20.68
CA LEU A 189 6.96 4.64 20.15
C LEU A 189 6.65 5.16 18.74
N THR A 190 6.85 6.45 18.47
CA THR A 190 6.72 7.02 17.12
C THR A 190 7.71 6.39 16.14
N ARG A 191 8.94 6.11 16.57
CA ARG A 191 9.92 5.42 15.71
C ARG A 191 9.52 3.99 15.40
N ILE A 192 8.96 3.26 16.38
CA ILE A 192 8.37 1.94 16.14
C ILE A 192 7.22 2.04 15.13
N GLN A 193 6.31 3.01 15.28
CA GLN A 193 5.21 3.23 14.33
C GLN A 193 5.71 3.52 12.91
N HIS A 194 6.77 4.34 12.76
CA HIS A 194 7.39 4.60 11.46
C HIS A 194 7.89 3.31 10.81
N ILE A 195 8.57 2.46 11.58
CA ILE A 195 9.11 1.19 11.07
C ILE A 195 7.97 0.26 10.67
N VAL A 196 7.00 0.06 11.56
CA VAL A 196 5.84 -0.81 11.35
C VAL A 196 5.06 -0.41 10.11
N TYR A 197 4.76 0.87 9.93
CA TYR A 197 4.06 1.38 8.76
C TYR A 197 4.79 1.05 7.45
N GLN A 198 6.11 1.25 7.39
CA GLN A 198 6.90 0.92 6.19
C GLN A 198 6.99 -0.59 5.97
N MET A 199 6.90 -1.40 7.03
CA MET A 199 6.84 -2.86 6.91
C MET A 199 5.48 -3.36 6.42
N GLU A 200 4.36 -2.72 6.79
CA GLU A 200 3.04 -3.01 6.22
C GLU A 200 3.03 -2.83 4.70
N GLU A 201 3.66 -1.77 4.19
CA GLU A 201 3.76 -1.51 2.75
C GLU A 201 4.71 -2.49 2.03
N ARG A 202 5.79 -2.93 2.70
CA ARG A 202 6.85 -3.75 2.11
C ARG A 202 6.58 -5.26 2.15
N ILE A 203 6.00 -5.77 3.22
CA ILE A 203 5.82 -7.21 3.46
C ILE A 203 5.11 -7.91 2.29
N PRO A 204 4.02 -7.37 1.70
CA PRO A 204 3.39 -7.93 0.51
C PRO A 204 4.28 -8.08 -0.73
N PHE A 205 5.39 -7.34 -0.81
CA PHE A 205 6.37 -7.44 -1.90
C PHE A 205 7.56 -8.35 -1.55
N SER A 206 7.64 -8.85 -0.33
CA SER A 206 8.79 -9.57 0.21
C SER A 206 8.55 -11.07 0.22
N LYS A 207 9.52 -11.84 -0.29
CA LYS A 207 9.47 -13.31 -0.32
C LYS A 207 10.35 -13.90 0.77
N THR A 208 9.96 -15.04 1.33
CA THR A 208 10.81 -15.80 2.25
C THR A 208 11.80 -16.67 1.47
N PRO A 209 13.09 -16.74 1.86
CA PRO A 209 13.73 -15.99 2.94
C PRO A 209 14.04 -14.53 2.55
N ASP A 210 13.90 -13.61 3.52
CA ASP A 210 14.36 -12.22 3.42
C ASP A 210 14.95 -11.79 4.75
N VAL A 211 16.26 -12.02 4.90
CA VAL A 211 16.98 -11.73 6.14
C VAL A 211 17.01 -10.23 6.50
N ILE A 212 16.78 -9.33 5.54
CA ILE A 212 16.67 -7.89 5.80
C ILE A 212 15.34 -7.61 6.49
N VAL A 213 14.23 -8.14 5.96
CA VAL A 213 12.92 -8.05 6.62
C VAL A 213 12.97 -8.68 8.01
N ALA A 214 13.61 -9.85 8.14
CA ALA A 214 13.81 -10.50 9.43
C ALA A 214 14.60 -9.62 10.41
N ASN A 215 15.67 -8.97 9.96
CA ASN A 215 16.49 -8.08 10.80
C ASN A 215 15.70 -6.84 11.27
N VAL A 216 14.92 -6.22 10.38
CA VAL A 216 14.05 -5.09 10.74
C VAL A 216 12.98 -5.51 11.75
N MET A 217 12.27 -6.61 11.51
CA MET A 217 11.24 -7.10 12.44
C MET A 217 11.82 -7.53 13.79
N ARG A 218 13.05 -8.06 13.80
CA ARG A 218 13.81 -8.29 15.04
C ARG A 218 14.14 -6.99 15.77
N GLU A 219 14.56 -5.94 15.06
CA GLU A 219 14.79 -4.63 15.69
C GLU A 219 13.50 -4.03 16.28
N VAL A 220 12.35 -4.21 15.60
CA VAL A 220 11.02 -3.86 16.14
C VAL A 220 10.76 -4.63 17.44
N GLY A 221 10.98 -5.95 17.44
CA GLY A 221 10.81 -6.77 18.64
C GLY A 221 11.74 -6.36 19.79
N ASP A 222 13.01 -6.03 19.50
CA ASP A 222 13.98 -5.57 20.50
C ASP A 222 13.47 -4.26 21.16
N LEU A 223 12.94 -3.31 20.37
CA LEU A 223 12.41 -2.03 20.87
C LEU A 223 11.08 -2.18 21.61
N LEU A 224 10.16 -3.01 21.10
CA LEU A 224 8.88 -3.29 21.76
C LEU A 224 9.09 -3.95 23.12
N ALA A 225 9.96 -4.95 23.19
CA ALA A 225 10.23 -5.64 24.44
C ALA A 225 10.77 -4.67 25.50
N LEU A 226 11.59 -3.70 25.07
CA LEU A 226 12.20 -2.73 25.97
C LEU A 226 11.23 -1.63 26.43
N HIS A 227 10.31 -1.17 25.59
CA HIS A 227 9.57 0.06 25.82
C HIS A 227 8.06 -0.10 25.96
N ALA A 228 7.48 -1.14 25.36
CA ALA A 228 6.03 -1.23 25.21
C ALA A 228 5.47 -2.58 25.67
N SER A 229 5.74 -3.65 24.93
CA SER A 229 4.99 -4.90 25.02
C SER A 229 5.89 -6.09 24.70
N ILE A 230 6.08 -6.98 25.69
CA ILE A 230 6.75 -8.27 25.46
C ILE A 230 5.88 -9.23 24.63
N GLY A 231 4.56 -9.05 24.64
CA GLY A 231 3.61 -9.80 23.80
C GLY A 231 3.79 -9.47 22.32
N ASP A 232 3.77 -8.18 21.97
CA ASP A 232 4.00 -7.73 20.60
C ASP A 232 5.45 -7.95 20.16
N ALA A 233 6.41 -7.88 21.08
CA ALA A 233 7.79 -8.26 20.78
C ALA A 233 7.89 -9.75 20.38
N HIS A 234 7.17 -10.62 21.09
CA HIS A 234 7.08 -12.04 20.73
C HIS A 234 6.51 -12.21 19.32
N LEU A 235 5.41 -11.53 18.99
CA LEU A 235 4.82 -11.54 17.65
C LEU A 235 5.83 -11.03 16.59
N ALA A 236 6.50 -9.90 16.83
CA ALA A 236 7.51 -9.35 15.91
C ALA A 236 8.66 -10.34 15.65
N TYR A 237 9.13 -11.05 16.68
CA TYR A 237 10.14 -12.11 16.51
C TYR A 237 9.62 -13.32 15.74
N GLN A 238 8.35 -13.69 15.89
CA GLN A 238 7.75 -14.76 15.08
C GLN A 238 7.66 -14.38 13.61
N ILE A 239 7.27 -13.14 13.31
CA ILE A 239 7.28 -12.61 11.94
C ILE A 239 8.72 -12.57 11.40
N ALA A 240 9.69 -12.13 12.21
CA ALA A 240 11.10 -12.19 11.83
C ALA A 240 11.55 -13.63 11.52
N GLN A 241 11.13 -14.61 12.32
CA GLN A 241 11.50 -16.02 12.18
C GLN A 241 10.97 -16.62 10.88
N TYR A 242 9.77 -16.19 10.46
CA TYR A 242 9.22 -16.57 9.17
C TYR A 242 10.14 -16.16 8.01
N TYR A 243 10.77 -14.99 8.08
CA TYR A 243 11.67 -14.50 7.03
C TYR A 243 13.12 -14.98 7.17
N ASP A 244 13.53 -15.48 8.34
CA ASP A 244 14.83 -16.12 8.61
C ASP A 244 14.64 -17.56 9.13
N PRO A 245 14.19 -18.50 8.27
CA PRO A 245 13.92 -19.88 8.68
C PRO A 245 15.18 -20.63 9.15
N ALA A 246 16.37 -20.16 8.78
CA ALA A 246 17.66 -20.71 9.20
C ALA A 246 18.11 -20.19 10.58
N ASP A 247 17.36 -19.30 11.21
CA ASP A 247 17.66 -18.69 12.51
C ASP A 247 19.06 -18.03 12.59
N GLN A 248 19.53 -17.47 11.47
CA GLN A 248 20.83 -16.78 11.39
C GLN A 248 20.91 -15.60 12.36
N LEU A 249 19.78 -14.93 12.61
CA LEU A 249 19.66 -13.80 13.52
C LEU A 249 19.39 -14.20 14.97
N ARG A 250 19.35 -15.51 15.29
CA ARG A 250 19.15 -16.09 16.63
C ARG A 250 17.84 -15.60 17.28
N LEU A 251 16.75 -15.69 16.52
CA LEU A 251 15.39 -15.32 16.91
C LEU A 251 14.81 -16.33 17.91
N GLN A 252 15.10 -17.62 17.76
CA GLN A 252 14.70 -18.64 18.75
C GLN A 252 15.23 -18.30 20.15
N LYS A 253 16.48 -17.83 20.25
CA LYS A 253 17.06 -17.39 21.52
C LYS A 253 16.30 -16.22 22.14
N ARG A 254 15.77 -15.29 21.33
CA ARG A 254 14.98 -14.15 21.80
C ARG A 254 13.61 -14.59 22.29
N LEU A 255 12.92 -15.44 21.52
CA LEU A 255 11.63 -16.02 21.90
C LEU A 255 11.74 -16.79 23.23
N MET A 256 12.76 -17.63 23.38
CA MET A 256 13.01 -18.37 24.63
C MET A 256 13.23 -17.44 25.84
N ARG A 257 13.88 -16.30 25.65
CA ARG A 257 14.11 -15.31 26.72
C ARG A 257 12.83 -14.62 27.16
N LEU A 258 11.87 -14.40 26.26
CA LEU A 258 10.59 -13.77 26.60
C LEU A 258 9.64 -14.73 27.32
N LYS A 259 9.69 -16.03 27.02
CA LYS A 259 8.77 -17.05 27.58
C LYS A 259 8.57 -16.98 29.10
N PRO A 260 9.61 -16.95 29.96
CA PRO A 260 9.41 -16.84 31.41
C PRO A 260 8.79 -15.50 31.84
N LEU A 261 9.05 -14.42 31.11
CA LEU A 261 8.52 -13.09 31.42
C LEU A 261 7.06 -12.96 31.03
N LEU A 262 6.68 -13.52 29.88
CA LEU A 262 5.28 -13.60 29.43
C LEU A 262 4.42 -14.29 30.50
N LYS A 263 4.90 -15.42 31.05
CA LYS A 263 4.24 -16.11 32.16
C LYS A 263 4.25 -15.29 33.46
N LYS A 264 5.39 -14.68 33.81
CA LYS A 264 5.54 -13.92 35.07
C LYS A 264 4.56 -12.75 35.15
N TYR A 265 4.35 -12.05 34.04
CA TYR A 265 3.54 -10.85 33.99
C TYR A 265 2.13 -11.07 33.42
N ASP A 266 1.75 -12.33 33.16
CA ASP A 266 0.48 -12.69 32.54
C ASP A 266 0.19 -11.86 31.27
N ALA A 267 1.23 -11.73 30.44
CA ALA A 267 1.19 -10.85 29.28
C ALA A 267 0.45 -11.51 28.11
N ASP A 268 -0.53 -10.80 27.55
CA ASP A 268 -1.21 -11.21 26.33
C ASP A 268 -0.24 -11.40 25.17
N ILE A 269 -0.40 -12.50 24.43
CA ILE A 269 0.37 -12.78 23.22
C ILE A 269 -0.57 -12.65 22.02
N PRO A 270 -0.41 -11.61 21.18
CA PRO A 270 -1.18 -11.49 19.96
C PRO A 270 -1.02 -12.72 19.06
N SER A 271 -2.13 -13.17 18.46
CA SER A 271 -2.12 -14.33 17.57
C SER A 271 -1.36 -14.04 16.28
N LEU A 272 -0.35 -14.87 15.98
CA LEU A 272 0.38 -14.78 14.71
C LEU A 272 -0.56 -14.94 13.51
N ALA A 273 -1.53 -15.86 13.56
CA ALA A 273 -2.46 -16.09 12.46
C ALA A 273 -3.38 -14.88 12.21
N THR A 274 -3.66 -14.08 13.25
CA THR A 274 -4.48 -12.86 13.14
C THR A 274 -3.68 -11.69 12.58
N HIS A 275 -2.46 -11.51 13.06
CA HIS A 275 -1.62 -10.35 12.71
C HIS A 275 -0.68 -10.58 11.52
N PHE A 276 -0.48 -11.83 11.11
CA PHE A 276 0.36 -12.20 10.00
C PHE A 276 -0.28 -13.38 9.25
N PRO A 277 -1.48 -13.15 8.68
CA PRO A 277 -2.28 -14.21 8.10
C PRO A 277 -1.63 -14.75 6.82
N ASP A 278 -2.13 -15.89 6.35
CA ASP A 278 -1.59 -16.50 5.14
C ASP A 278 -1.82 -15.67 3.86
N GLU A 279 -1.28 -16.10 2.71
CA GLU A 279 -1.42 -15.34 1.46
C GLU A 279 -2.85 -15.35 0.87
N GLN A 280 -3.73 -16.22 1.37
CA GLN A 280 -5.14 -16.25 0.96
C GLN A 280 -5.94 -15.14 1.64
N HIS A 281 -5.42 -14.58 2.74
CA HIS A 281 -6.00 -13.49 3.48
C HIS A 281 -5.22 -12.20 3.20
N PHE A 282 -5.86 -11.29 2.48
CA PHE A 282 -5.29 -10.00 2.10
C PHE A 282 -6.27 -8.87 2.42
N PHE A 283 -5.74 -7.66 2.57
CA PHE A 283 -6.55 -6.46 2.74
C PHE A 283 -7.38 -6.22 1.47
N LYS A 284 -8.71 -6.34 1.59
CA LYS A 284 -9.64 -6.02 0.50
C LYS A 284 -9.87 -4.52 0.44
N LEU A 285 -9.46 -3.90 -0.66
CA LEU A 285 -9.74 -2.49 -0.92
C LEU A 285 -11.21 -2.30 -1.31
N ASP A 286 -11.81 -1.22 -0.84
CA ASP A 286 -13.18 -0.87 -1.21
C ASP A 286 -13.27 -0.59 -2.72
N ARG A 287 -14.07 -1.40 -3.42
CA ARG A 287 -14.27 -1.31 -4.87
C ARG A 287 -15.14 -0.10 -5.26
N GLN A 288 -15.89 0.48 -4.33
CA GLN A 288 -16.75 1.65 -4.58
C GLN A 288 -15.95 2.94 -4.82
N ALA A 289 -14.68 2.98 -4.40
CA ALA A 289 -13.77 4.12 -4.58
C ALA A 289 -13.09 4.17 -5.97
N LEU A 290 -13.40 3.23 -6.87
CA LEU A 290 -12.82 3.23 -8.22
C LEU A 290 -13.30 4.45 -9.02
N PRO A 291 -12.40 5.20 -9.67
CA PRO A 291 -12.81 6.38 -10.42
C PRO A 291 -13.78 5.98 -11.54
N ALA A 292 -14.74 6.85 -11.89
CA ALA A 292 -15.53 6.62 -13.10
C ALA A 292 -14.58 6.63 -14.32
N ILE A 293 -14.78 5.72 -15.28
CA ILE A 293 -14.19 5.86 -16.62
C ILE A 293 -14.63 7.24 -17.12
N THR A 294 -13.68 8.10 -17.51
CA THR A 294 -14.00 9.46 -17.93
C THR A 294 -15.02 9.41 -19.08
N THR A 295 -15.97 10.35 -19.12
CA THR A 295 -17.04 10.39 -20.14
C THR A 295 -16.45 10.28 -21.56
N LEU A 296 -15.29 10.88 -21.81
CA LEU A 296 -14.55 10.79 -23.07
C LEU A 296 -14.08 9.37 -23.42
N GLN A 297 -13.60 8.60 -22.45
CA GLN A 297 -13.20 7.20 -22.68
C GLN A 297 -14.42 6.30 -22.91
N LYS A 298 -15.54 6.56 -22.23
CA LYS A 298 -16.82 5.87 -22.52
C LYS A 298 -17.31 6.20 -23.93
N VAL A 299 -17.34 7.49 -24.29
CA VAL A 299 -17.77 7.95 -25.62
C VAL A 299 -16.87 7.39 -26.72
N ARG A 300 -15.55 7.39 -26.53
CA ARG A 300 -14.61 6.81 -27.50
C ARG A 300 -14.79 5.29 -27.63
N LYS A 301 -14.96 4.56 -26.53
CA LYS A 301 -15.22 3.12 -26.58
C LYS A 301 -16.54 2.79 -27.27
N ILE A 302 -17.58 3.61 -27.06
CA ILE A 302 -18.84 3.53 -27.80
C ILE A 302 -18.61 3.85 -29.27
N TRP A 303 -17.84 4.88 -29.59
CA TRP A 303 -17.54 5.28 -30.97
C TRP A 303 -16.75 4.20 -31.71
N ASP A 304 -15.67 3.66 -31.13
CA ASP A 304 -14.86 2.59 -31.70
C ASP A 304 -15.69 1.30 -31.92
N ALA A 305 -16.58 0.96 -30.98
CA ALA A 305 -17.47 -0.19 -31.12
C ALA A 305 -18.56 0.01 -32.21
N ASN A 306 -18.92 1.26 -32.52
CA ASN A 306 -20.00 1.59 -33.45
C ASN A 306 -19.51 2.25 -34.74
N ILE A 307 -18.21 2.38 -34.96
CA ILE A 307 -17.66 3.09 -36.13
C ILE A 307 -18.08 2.40 -37.44
N GLY A 308 -18.15 1.07 -37.45
CA GLY A 308 -18.67 0.30 -38.57
C GLY A 308 -20.16 0.56 -38.85
N VAL A 309 -20.96 0.75 -37.80
CA VAL A 309 -22.39 1.08 -37.92
C VAL A 309 -22.58 2.49 -38.45
N VAL A 310 -21.81 3.47 -37.94
CA VAL A 310 -21.85 4.86 -38.43
C VAL A 310 -21.42 4.94 -39.90
N LEU A 311 -20.34 4.24 -40.28
CA LEU A 311 -19.90 4.18 -41.68
C LEU A 311 -20.94 3.52 -42.59
N PHE A 312 -21.59 2.45 -42.13
CA PHE A 312 -22.68 1.80 -42.85
C PHE A 312 -23.85 2.75 -43.13
N PHE A 313 -24.31 3.53 -42.14
CA PHE A 313 -25.38 4.50 -42.34
C PHE A 313 -24.97 5.67 -43.24
N LEU A 314 -23.72 6.13 -43.19
CA LEU A 314 -23.22 7.17 -44.10
C LEU A 314 -23.18 6.67 -45.56
N ILE A 315 -22.80 5.41 -45.78
CA ILE A 315 -22.84 4.79 -47.10
C ILE A 315 -24.29 4.69 -47.61
N ILE A 316 -25.23 4.22 -46.79
CA ILE A 316 -26.65 4.15 -47.17
C ILE A 316 -27.21 5.54 -47.48
N ALA A 317 -26.90 6.54 -46.65
CA ALA A 317 -27.34 7.92 -46.88
C ALA A 317 -26.76 8.49 -48.18
N GLY A 318 -25.49 8.19 -48.49
CA GLY A 318 -24.87 8.54 -49.77
C GLY A 318 -25.57 7.88 -50.96
N ILE A 319 -25.86 6.59 -50.88
CA ILE A 319 -26.59 5.84 -51.93
C ILE A 319 -28.00 6.40 -52.12
N ALA A 320 -28.73 6.63 -51.03
CA ALA A 320 -30.07 7.21 -51.06
C ALA A 320 -30.07 8.63 -51.63
N GLY A 321 -29.07 9.45 -51.29
CA GLY A 321 -28.90 10.80 -51.84
C GLY A 321 -28.64 10.79 -53.35
N VAL A 322 -27.76 9.90 -53.83
CA VAL A 322 -27.52 9.71 -55.28
C VAL A 322 -28.78 9.23 -55.99
N TYR A 323 -29.50 8.25 -55.41
CA TYR A 323 -30.74 7.75 -55.96
C TYR A 323 -31.83 8.84 -56.02
N PHE A 324 -31.95 9.65 -54.97
CA PHE A 324 -32.89 10.78 -54.91
C PHE A 324 -32.57 11.84 -55.96
N LEU A 325 -31.29 12.20 -56.14
CA LEU A 325 -30.87 13.13 -57.19
C LEU A 325 -31.19 12.58 -58.59
N PHE A 326 -30.95 11.29 -58.83
CA PHE A 326 -31.28 10.63 -60.08
C PHE A 326 -32.80 10.59 -60.33
N PHE A 327 -33.58 10.23 -59.31
CA PHE A 327 -35.04 10.23 -59.36
C PHE A 327 -35.61 11.63 -59.61
N ARG A 328 -35.10 12.65 -58.92
CA ARG A 328 -35.50 14.06 -59.10
C ARG A 328 -35.20 14.52 -60.52
N ASN A 329 -34.01 14.23 -61.05
CA ASN A 329 -33.65 14.61 -62.42
C ASN A 329 -34.52 13.88 -63.46
N ARG A 330 -34.80 12.59 -63.27
CA ARG A 330 -35.63 11.80 -64.19
C ARG A 330 -37.10 12.26 -64.21
N ASN A 331 -37.61 12.75 -63.09
CA ASN A 331 -39.01 13.17 -62.94
C ASN A 331 -39.19 14.69 -62.93
N LYS A 332 -38.16 15.47 -63.29
CA LYS A 332 -38.16 16.94 -63.18
C LYS A 332 -39.36 17.58 -63.89
N GLU A 333 -39.66 17.15 -65.12
CA GLU A 333 -40.81 17.66 -65.89
C GLU A 333 -42.18 17.25 -65.33
N LYS A 334 -42.27 16.12 -64.63
CA LYS A 334 -43.51 15.68 -63.96
C LYS A 334 -43.73 16.42 -62.64
N ILE A 335 -42.64 16.72 -61.92
CA ILE A 335 -42.67 17.44 -60.65
C ILE A 335 -42.95 18.93 -60.89
N GLU A 336 -42.40 19.54 -61.95
CA GLU A 336 -42.67 20.95 -62.31
C GLU A 336 -44.09 21.21 -62.83
N LYS A 337 -44.84 20.14 -63.17
CA LYS A 337 -46.25 20.22 -63.58
C LYS A 337 -47.25 20.04 -62.43
N LEU A 338 -46.78 19.64 -61.25
CA LEU A 338 -47.55 19.60 -60.00
C LEU A 338 -47.27 20.88 -59.21
#